data_AF-A0A423XGL3-F1
#
_entry.id   AF-A0A423XGL3-F1
#
_cell.length_a   1.000
_cell.length_b   1.000
_cell.length_c   1.000
_cell.angle_alpha   90.00
_cell.angle_beta   90.00
_cell.angle_gamma   90.00
#
_symmetry.space_group_name_H-M   'P 1'
#
loop_
_entity.id
_entity.type
_entity.pdbx_description
1 polymer ?
#
loop_
_entity_poly.entity_id
_entity_poly.type
_entity_poly.pdbx_seq_one_letter_code
_entity_poly.pdbx_strand_id
1 'polypeptide(L)'
;MAYVQSLEPDPNNPPAAGFINAKNNVPENQRHYQAAYKAHTRIWRIGPRGSALYTPYVILLWGSTAALFYAMGRKVLGHNNWYGGKD
;
A
#
# COMPACT_ATOMS: atom_id res chain seq x y z
N MET A 1 37.86 -16.79 -13.03
CA MET A 1 36.66 -16.06 -12.54
C MET A 1 35.62 -16.04 -13.66
N ALA A 2 34.78 -17.08 -13.70
CA ALA A 2 33.96 -17.44 -14.85
C ALA A 2 32.46 -17.28 -14.54
N TYR A 3 32.00 -16.03 -14.38
CA TYR A 3 30.61 -15.74 -13.98
C TYR A 3 29.91 -14.68 -14.85
N VAL A 4 30.34 -14.50 -16.10
CA VAL A 4 29.73 -13.50 -17.02
C VAL A 4 29.30 -14.13 -18.36
N GLN A 5 29.33 -15.47 -18.51
CA GLN A 5 29.04 -16.15 -19.79
C GLN A 5 27.60 -16.71 -19.90
N SER A 6 26.77 -16.70 -18.86
CA SER A 6 25.48 -17.41 -18.87
C SER A 6 24.24 -16.53 -19.12
N LEU A 7 24.39 -15.34 -19.70
CA LEU A 7 23.29 -14.39 -19.96
C LEU A 7 23.04 -14.10 -21.45
N GLU A 8 23.77 -14.75 -22.36
CA GLU A 8 23.46 -14.65 -23.78
C GLU A 8 22.23 -15.51 -24.09
N PRO A 9 21.15 -14.94 -24.68
CA PRO A 9 19.94 -15.68 -24.98
C PRO A 9 20.21 -16.73 -26.06
N ASP A 10 19.84 -17.98 -25.81
CA ASP A 10 19.92 -19.07 -26.79
C ASP A 10 18.98 -18.76 -27.97
N PRO A 11 19.50 -18.66 -29.22
CA PRO A 11 18.71 -18.33 -30.40
C PRO A 11 17.64 -19.39 -30.74
N ASN A 12 17.72 -20.60 -30.17
CA ASN A 12 16.81 -21.71 -30.48
C ASN A 12 15.81 -22.05 -29.36
N ASN A 13 15.85 -21.34 -28.22
CA ASN A 13 14.90 -21.51 -27.12
C ASN A 13 14.59 -20.14 -26.48
N PRO A 14 13.65 -19.35 -27.05
CA PRO A 14 13.31 -18.05 -26.53
C PRO A 14 12.78 -18.23 -25.10
N PRO A 15 13.35 -17.54 -24.11
CA PRO A 15 13.11 -17.93 -22.75
C PRO A 15 11.68 -17.49 -22.42
N ALA A 16 10.85 -18.49 -22.06
CA ALA A 16 9.40 -18.38 -21.97
C ALA A 16 8.97 -17.11 -21.24
N ALA A 17 7.97 -16.41 -21.79
CA ALA A 17 7.33 -15.22 -21.23
C ALA A 17 6.48 -15.54 -19.98
N GLY A 18 7.10 -16.16 -18.98
CA GLY A 18 6.65 -16.26 -17.60
C GLY A 18 7.69 -15.63 -16.68
N PHE A 19 7.41 -15.58 -15.38
CA PHE A 19 8.22 -14.98 -14.29
C PHE A 19 9.76 -15.12 -14.40
N ILE A 20 10.25 -16.09 -15.16
CA ILE A 20 11.65 -16.43 -15.39
C ILE A 20 12.38 -15.43 -16.32
N ASN A 21 11.67 -14.67 -17.18
CA ASN A 21 12.28 -13.70 -18.13
C ASN A 21 11.69 -12.29 -18.07
N ALA A 22 10.99 -11.93 -16.99
CA ALA A 22 10.51 -10.58 -16.79
C ALA A 22 11.70 -9.64 -16.51
N LYS A 23 11.70 -8.44 -17.12
CA LYS A 23 12.71 -7.40 -16.83
C LYS A 23 12.77 -7.14 -15.32
N ASN A 24 13.97 -7.23 -14.76
CA ASN A 24 14.19 -6.90 -13.36
C ASN A 24 14.06 -5.38 -13.12
N ASN A 25 12.96 -4.97 -12.48
CA ASN A 25 12.67 -3.58 -12.17
C ASN A 25 13.15 -3.16 -10.76
N VAL A 26 13.78 -4.06 -9.99
CA VAL A 26 14.25 -3.77 -8.63
C VAL A 26 15.24 -2.59 -8.59
N PRO A 27 16.27 -2.52 -9.46
CA PRO A 27 17.22 -1.40 -9.42
C PRO A 27 16.56 -0.05 -9.77
N GLU A 28 15.57 -0.06 -10.65
CA GLU A 28 14.79 1.12 -11.01
C GLU A 28 13.96 1.62 -9.83
N ASN A 29 13.24 0.70 -9.18
CA ASN A 29 12.47 1.00 -7.97
C ASN A 29 13.38 1.50 -6.84
N GLN A 30 14.53 0.86 -6.62
CA GLN A 30 15.51 1.28 -5.61
C GLN A 30 15.98 2.71 -5.85
N ARG A 31 16.34 3.08 -7.09
CA ARG A 31 16.71 4.47 -7.43
C ARG A 31 15.56 5.44 -7.18
N HIS A 32 14.33 5.07 -7.54
CA HIS A 32 13.14 5.89 -7.32
C HIS A 32 12.91 6.17 -5.82
N TYR A 33 12.91 5.12 -4.98
CA TYR A 33 12.74 5.26 -3.53
C TYR A 33 13.91 5.99 -2.86
N GLN A 34 15.14 5.75 -3.30
CA GLN A 34 16.32 6.45 -2.78
C GLN A 34 16.31 7.94 -3.14
N ALA A 35 15.88 8.32 -4.35
CA ALA A 35 15.72 9.71 -4.75
C ALA A 35 14.64 10.42 -3.92
N ALA A 36 13.50 9.75 -3.72
CA ALA A 36 12.41 10.25 -2.89
C ALA A 36 12.80 10.38 -1.39
N TYR A 37 13.64 9.47 -0.89
CA TYR A 37 14.20 9.53 0.46
C TYR A 37 15.15 10.73 0.63
N LYS A 38 16.01 11.00 -0.36
CA LYS A 38 16.86 12.22 -0.38
C LYS A 38 16.02 13.50 -0.36
N ALA A 39 14.88 13.49 -1.05
CA ALA A 39 13.89 14.57 -1.02
C ALA A 39 13.04 14.61 0.28
N HIS A 40 13.34 13.76 1.27
CA HIS A 40 12.65 13.66 2.56
C HIS A 40 11.13 13.47 2.44
N THR A 41 10.68 12.85 1.35
CA THR A 41 9.27 12.53 1.17
C THR A 41 8.89 11.32 2.03
N ARG A 42 7.72 11.37 2.66
CA ARG A 42 7.22 10.26 3.50
C ARG A 42 7.00 9.03 2.63
N ILE A 43 7.38 7.85 3.13
CA ILE A 43 7.31 6.57 2.39
C ILE A 43 5.93 6.32 1.76
N TRP A 44 4.86 6.60 2.51
CA TRP A 44 3.47 6.42 2.06
C TRP A 44 3.01 7.44 1.00
N ARG A 45 3.82 8.45 0.69
CA ARG A 45 3.57 9.48 -0.34
C ARG A 45 4.48 9.36 -1.56
N ILE A 46 5.47 8.46 -1.56
CA ILE A 46 6.47 8.35 -2.65
C ILE A 46 5.80 7.89 -3.95
N GLY A 47 4.91 6.89 -3.87
CA GLY A 47 4.25 6.34 -5.05
C GLY A 47 3.10 7.23 -5.54
N PRO A 48 2.82 7.25 -6.86
CA PRO A 48 1.75 8.06 -7.45
C PRO A 48 0.35 7.69 -6.92
N ARG A 49 0.16 6.44 -6.51
CA ARG A 49 -1.10 5.94 -5.93
C ARG A 49 -1.19 6.11 -4.41
N GLY A 50 -0.08 6.42 -3.74
CA GLY A 50 -0.01 6.49 -2.27
C GLY A 50 -0.99 7.53 -1.71
N SER A 51 -0.99 8.73 -2.29
CA SER A 51 -1.90 9.82 -1.88
C SER A 51 -3.38 9.49 -2.15
N ALA A 52 -3.68 8.82 -3.26
CA ALA A 52 -5.05 8.45 -3.62
C ALA A 52 -5.67 7.41 -2.66
N LEU A 53 -4.86 6.48 -2.14
CA LEU A 53 -5.30 5.51 -1.14
C LEU A 53 -5.30 6.08 0.28
N TYR A 54 -4.41 7.01 0.57
CA TYR A 54 -4.30 7.61 1.91
C TYR A 54 -5.51 8.48 2.27
N THR A 55 -5.99 9.31 1.33
CA THR A 55 -7.13 10.21 1.57
C THR A 55 -8.39 9.47 2.07
N PRO A 56 -8.92 8.44 1.39
CA PRO A 56 -10.09 7.71 1.89
C PRO A 56 -9.79 6.97 3.20
N TYR A 57 -8.58 6.44 3.39
CA TYR A 57 -8.19 5.80 4.64
C TYR A 57 -8.31 6.74 5.84
N VAL A 58 -7.80 7.98 5.73
CA VAL A 58 -7.86 8.97 6.82
C VAL A 58 -9.29 9.40 7.12
N ILE A 59 -10.12 9.58 6.10
CA ILE A 59 -11.55 9.92 6.26
C ILE A 59 -12.27 8.83 7.03
N LEU A 60 -12.06 7.56 6.65
CA LEU A 60 -12.69 6.42 7.32
C LEU A 60 -12.19 6.25 8.75
N LEU A 61 -10.89 6.42 8.99
CA LEU A 61 -10.30 6.31 10.32
C LEU A 61 -10.91 7.34 11.28
N TRP A 62 -10.87 8.62 10.93
CA TRP A 62 -11.39 9.66 11.81
C TRP A 62 -12.93 9.69 11.84
N GLY A 63 -13.59 9.38 10.73
CA GLY A 63 -15.05 9.27 10.67
C GLY A 63 -15.58 8.16 11.58
N SER A 64 -14.98 6.96 11.53
CA SER A 64 -15.36 5.85 12.41
C SER A 64 -15.00 6.12 13.88
N THR A 65 -13.85 6.76 14.14
CA THR A 65 -13.46 7.17 15.49
C THR A 65 -14.48 8.15 16.10
N ALA A 66 -14.88 9.18 15.34
CA ALA A 66 -15.90 10.13 15.80
C ALA A 66 -17.27 9.43 16.03
N ALA A 67 -17.67 8.54 15.12
CA ALA A 67 -18.90 7.77 15.28
C ALA A 67 -18.86 6.87 16.53
N LEU A 68 -17.71 6.27 16.85
CA LEU A 68 -17.51 5.49 18.06
C LEU A 68 -17.68 6.36 19.31
N PHE A 69 -17.01 7.51 19.38
CA PHE A 69 -17.15 8.42 20.53
C PHE A 69 -18.58 8.93 20.70
N TYR A 70 -19.29 9.20 19.60
CA TYR A 70 -20.71 9.56 19.65
C TYR A 70 -21.57 8.42 20.21
N ALA A 71 -21.38 7.19 19.72
CA ALA A 71 -22.10 6.01 20.21
C ALA A 71 -21.79 5.73 21.69
N MET A 72 -20.52 5.84 22.11
CA MET A 72 -20.12 5.73 23.50
C MET A 72 -20.74 6.81 24.37
N GLY A 73 -20.71 8.07 23.94
CA GLY A 73 -21.33 9.19 24.66
C GLY A 73 -22.82 8.97 24.89
N ARG A 74 -23.55 8.55 23.84
CA ARG A 74 -24.97 8.17 23.97
C ARG A 74 -25.17 7.02 24.95
N LYS A 75 -24.29 6.01 24.95
CA LYS A 75 -24.36 4.88 25.89
C LYS A 75 -24.14 5.30 27.34
N VAL A 76 -23.19 6.19 27.62
CA VAL A 76 -22.97 6.74 28.97
C VAL A 76 -24.20 7.52 29.46
N LEU A 77 -24.86 8.26 28.57
CA LEU A 77 -26.07 9.02 28.89
C LEU A 77 -27.36 8.15 28.92
N GLY A 78 -27.26 6.83 28.78
CA GLY A 78 -28.40 5.91 28.82
C GLY A 78 -29.24 5.90 27.54
N HIS A 79 -28.84 6.60 26.48
CA HIS A 79 -29.53 6.58 25.19
C HIS A 79 -29.19 5.30 24.42
N ASN A 80 -30.14 4.36 24.39
CA ASN A 80 -30.02 3.14 23.61
C ASN A 80 -30.32 3.37 22.11
N ASN A 81 -29.63 2.59 21.27
CA ASN A 81 -29.96 2.49 19.85
C ASN A 81 -31.28 1.71 19.69
N TRP A 82 -31.89 1.81 18.51
CA TRP A 82 -33.16 1.14 18.16
C TRP A 82 -33.25 -0.36 18.52
N TYR A 83 -32.12 -1.07 18.52
CA TYR A 83 -32.05 -2.50 18.87
C TYR A 83 -31.96 -2.81 20.37
N GLY A 84 -31.89 -1.81 21.24
CA GLY A 84 -31.71 -1.97 22.69
C GLY A 84 -32.98 -1.97 23.53
N GLY A 85 -34.16 -2.09 22.91
CA GLY A 85 -35.47 -2.08 23.56
C GLY A 85 -36.27 -3.35 23.26
N LYS A 86 -35.73 -4.50 23.68
CA LYS A 86 -36.48 -5.76 23.78
C LYS A 86 -36.18 -6.39 25.13
N ASP A 87 -36.76 -5.79 26.17
CA ASP A 87 -37.10 -6.38 27.47
C ASP A 87 -38.32 -5.62 27.99
#